data_AF-A0A5J4Y6E0-F1
#
_entry.id   AF-A0A5J4Y6E0-F1
#
_cell.length_a   1.000
_cell.length_b   1.000
_cell.length_c   1.000
_cell.angle_alpha   90.00
_cell.angle_beta   90.00
_cell.angle_gamma   90.00
#
_symmetry.space_group_name_H-M   'P 1'
#
loop_
_entity.id
_entity.type
_entity.pdbx_description
1 polymer ?
#
loop_
_entity_poly.entity_id
_entity_poly.type
_entity_poly.pdbx_seq_one_letter_code
_entity_poly.pdbx_strand_id
1 'polypeptide(L)'
;MAISFSTASLVAIGVAVFFAQVARQPPAPLATFEEVRPSLYRLNYNWRILPVIPSMPVATWLVESSTLISPKSWILIDAGTDVSANQEAILQGIKSKLSSAGGSLKLILLTHGHADHVGALPKLLEAYPDVKVAYHKNEEPFISGGAQYKDLEGDTWVFNLVRKALPPLNTTLIPSNDAIKLDGSSGDVAEYAKWMSKDILLYHAVPGHTPGMVAFYHKPTKSVVAADSFMQISDWFPFSNAVKIGPGIPLRLGTQSLSRAKESQHKLTRISDATTYFASHDSLVGASAESFKKFVSSWLNFNYELYVAAPVPVAVWLVESNPNSWILIDGGTTNAKNQRAILDGIQTTLSSAEDTLRLVLVSHGHPDHTGVLGKLLDLYPNIKVAYHEKEEPFLSGGKSYASVPGDNLQFNILKRLSPSVNSTLIPSSRALLLKGQSGDVSDVFTYANWLPKGVLEYHAVPGHTPGQVAFYHKSTGSVIAADSFTHISAWWPFSNVKGISLGSPPFSNSVEMVKGSQQNLAVLPGTRTFFPSHDAGNGISAKAIKEFVMA
;
A
#
# COMPACT_ATOMS: atom_id res chain seq x y z
N MET A 1 -42.76 -15.47 5.58
CA MET A 1 -42.43 -14.03 5.64
C MET A 1 -40.92 -13.91 5.73
N ALA A 2 -40.23 -13.81 4.60
CA ALA A 2 -38.77 -13.65 4.55
C ALA A 2 -38.48 -12.14 4.49
N ILE A 3 -37.92 -11.58 5.56
CA ILE A 3 -37.57 -10.16 5.61
C ILE A 3 -36.25 -10.00 4.85
N SER A 4 -36.31 -9.48 3.63
CA SER A 4 -35.12 -9.11 2.87
C SER A 4 -34.58 -7.77 3.38
N PHE A 5 -33.42 -7.77 4.04
CA PHE A 5 -32.73 -6.53 4.34
C PHE A 5 -32.06 -6.00 3.07
N SER A 6 -32.26 -4.72 2.77
CA SER A 6 -31.56 -4.05 1.67
C SER A 6 -30.05 -4.04 1.94
N THR A 7 -29.24 -4.00 0.89
CA THR A 7 -27.77 -3.85 0.97
C THR A 7 -27.36 -2.61 1.79
N ALA A 8 -28.14 -1.52 1.73
CA ALA A 8 -27.95 -0.33 2.54
C ALA A 8 -28.13 -0.59 4.05
N SER A 9 -29.09 -1.45 4.42
CA SER A 9 -29.33 -1.84 5.81
C SER A 9 -28.21 -2.71 6.39
N LEU A 10 -27.62 -3.58 5.58
CA LEU A 10 -26.45 -4.39 5.98
C LEU A 10 -25.18 -3.54 6.15
N VAL A 11 -24.98 -2.54 5.28
CA VAL A 11 -23.88 -1.57 5.41
C VAL A 11 -24.08 -0.71 6.67
N ALA A 12 -25.29 -0.24 6.93
CA ALA A 12 -25.59 0.55 8.13
C ALA A 12 -25.39 -0.25 9.44
N ILE A 13 -25.80 -1.53 9.47
CA ILE A 13 -25.54 -2.43 10.61
C ILE A 13 -24.04 -2.68 10.76
N GLY A 14 -23.31 -2.93 9.67
CA GLY A 14 -21.85 -3.11 9.68
C GLY A 14 -21.11 -1.88 10.21
N VAL A 15 -21.54 -0.67 9.81
CA VAL A 15 -21.00 0.60 10.29
C VAL A 15 -21.35 0.82 11.77
N ALA A 16 -22.57 0.52 12.20
CA ALA A 16 -22.99 0.63 13.60
C ALA A 16 -22.25 -0.34 14.52
N VAL A 17 -22.04 -1.59 14.08
CA VAL A 17 -21.23 -2.59 14.80
C VAL A 17 -19.77 -2.15 14.87
N PHE A 18 -19.21 -1.59 13.79
CA PHE A 18 -17.86 -1.03 13.77
C PHE A 18 -17.70 0.11 14.78
N PHE A 19 -18.61 1.09 14.82
CA PHE A 19 -18.59 2.16 15.81
C PHE A 19 -18.80 1.65 17.24
N ALA A 20 -19.64 0.64 17.46
CA ALA A 20 -19.83 0.03 18.77
C ALA A 20 -18.56 -0.73 19.26
N GLN A 21 -17.80 -1.33 18.35
CA GLN A 21 -16.50 -1.97 18.64
C GLN A 21 -15.41 -0.94 18.95
N VAL A 22 -15.36 0.17 18.21
CA VAL A 22 -14.46 1.31 18.46
C VAL A 22 -14.78 2.04 19.78
N ALA A 23 -16.04 2.01 20.21
CA ALA A 23 -16.49 2.65 21.45
C ALA A 23 -16.17 1.85 22.73
N ARG A 24 -15.93 0.53 22.64
CA ARG A 24 -15.55 -0.27 23.82
C ARG A 24 -14.12 0.07 24.24
N GLN A 25 -13.97 0.60 25.44
CA GLN A 25 -12.65 0.74 26.05
C GLN A 25 -12.08 -0.68 26.28
N PRO A 26 -10.82 -0.94 25.89
CA PRO A 26 -10.18 -2.20 26.24
C PRO A 26 -10.12 -2.33 27.78
N PRO A 27 -10.11 -3.56 28.30
CA PRO A 27 -9.88 -3.77 29.74
C PRO A 27 -8.56 -3.11 30.15
N ALA A 28 -8.53 -2.62 31.40
CA ALA A 28 -7.32 -2.01 31.95
C ALA A 28 -6.14 -2.99 31.84
N PRO A 29 -4.94 -2.51 31.50
CA PRO A 29 -3.77 -3.38 31.35
C PRO A 29 -3.46 -4.07 32.68
N LEU A 30 -3.11 -5.35 32.60
CA LEU A 30 -2.61 -6.08 33.76
C LEU A 30 -1.22 -5.56 34.10
N ALA A 31 -0.98 -5.14 35.34
CA ALA A 31 0.30 -4.59 35.81
C ALA A 31 1.33 -5.69 36.14
N THR A 32 1.41 -6.76 35.34
CA THR A 32 2.25 -7.93 35.65
C THR A 32 3.12 -8.31 34.46
N PHE A 33 4.43 -8.33 34.67
CA PHE A 33 5.39 -8.88 33.71
C PHE A 33 5.36 -10.42 33.76
N GLU A 34 4.88 -11.02 32.67
CA GLU A 34 4.81 -12.47 32.47
C GLU A 34 6.12 -12.99 31.89
N GLU A 35 6.60 -14.14 32.39
CA GLU A 35 7.80 -14.78 31.84
C GLU A 35 7.45 -15.52 30.56
N VAL A 36 7.85 -14.98 29.41
CA VAL A 36 7.58 -15.63 28.12
C VAL A 36 8.70 -16.56 27.70
N ARG A 37 9.91 -16.32 28.19
CA ARG A 37 11.07 -17.22 28.10
C ARG A 37 11.92 -17.05 29.37
N PRO A 38 12.79 -18.01 29.72
CA PRO A 38 13.69 -17.88 30.87
C PRO A 38 14.40 -16.53 30.87
N SER A 39 14.23 -15.75 31.95
CA SER A 39 14.85 -14.42 32.13
C SER A 39 14.39 -13.33 31.15
N LEU A 40 13.34 -13.58 30.36
CA LEU A 40 12.75 -12.62 29.43
C LEU A 40 11.25 -12.50 29.70
N TYR A 41 10.87 -11.35 30.25
CA TYR A 41 9.52 -11.05 30.68
C TYR A 41 8.87 -10.00 29.78
N ARG A 42 7.55 -10.05 29.67
CA ARG A 42 6.76 -9.18 28.81
C ARG A 42 5.55 -8.63 29.56
N LEU A 43 5.22 -7.38 29.29
CA LEU A 43 3.99 -6.73 29.72
C LEU A 43 3.25 -6.20 28.48
N ASN A 44 1.97 -6.56 28.35
CA ASN A 44 1.11 -6.12 27.25
C ASN A 44 0.07 -5.13 27.73
N TYR A 45 -0.17 -4.09 26.94
CA TYR A 45 -1.20 -3.08 27.16
C TYR A 45 -1.73 -2.58 25.83
N ASN A 46 -2.80 -1.80 25.88
CA ASN A 46 -3.46 -1.27 24.68
C ASN A 46 -3.15 0.21 24.53
N TRP A 47 -2.77 0.62 23.33
CA TRP A 47 -2.54 2.00 22.96
C TRP A 47 -3.65 2.50 22.03
N ARG A 48 -4.21 3.67 22.35
CA ARG A 48 -5.27 4.28 21.56
C ARG A 48 -4.76 5.60 20.98
N ILE A 49 -4.40 5.57 19.71
CA ILE A 49 -3.82 6.71 18.99
C ILE A 49 -4.86 7.80 18.76
N LEU A 50 -6.08 7.43 18.36
CA LEU A 50 -7.20 8.35 18.14
C LEU A 50 -8.51 7.75 18.68
N PRO A 51 -9.49 8.59 19.10
CA PRO A 51 -10.77 8.10 19.59
C PRO A 51 -11.53 7.21 18.61
N VAL A 52 -11.36 7.42 17.30
CA VAL A 52 -12.08 6.69 16.24
C VAL A 52 -11.33 5.46 15.71
N ILE A 53 -10.10 5.21 16.18
CA ILE A 53 -9.29 4.06 15.75
C ILE A 53 -9.29 3.01 16.87
N PRO A 54 -9.50 1.71 16.56
CA PRO A 54 -9.37 0.64 17.54
C PRO A 54 -8.00 0.66 18.24
N SER A 55 -7.97 0.33 19.53
CA SER A 55 -6.70 0.27 20.27
C SER A 55 -5.79 -0.84 19.74
N MET A 56 -4.48 -0.57 19.69
CA MET A 56 -3.45 -1.52 19.27
C MET A 56 -2.76 -2.13 20.48
N PRO A 57 -2.46 -3.43 20.50
CA PRO A 57 -1.61 -3.99 21.53
C PRO A 57 -0.18 -3.44 21.38
N VAL A 58 0.45 -3.15 22.52
CA VAL A 58 1.85 -2.71 22.63
C VAL A 58 2.51 -3.52 23.75
N ALA A 59 3.77 -3.87 23.57
CA ALA A 59 4.56 -4.62 24.53
C ALA A 59 5.81 -3.86 24.99
N THR A 60 6.09 -3.92 26.28
CA THR A 60 7.43 -3.64 26.85
C THR A 60 8.01 -4.90 27.46
N TRP A 61 9.33 -4.96 27.57
CA TRP A 61 10.05 -6.15 27.98
C TRP A 61 10.96 -5.87 29.16
N LEU A 62 11.07 -6.86 30.05
CA LEU A 62 12.01 -6.82 31.15
C LEU A 62 12.95 -8.02 31.04
N VAL A 63 14.25 -7.77 31.04
CA VAL A 63 15.30 -8.78 30.91
C VAL A 63 16.05 -8.88 32.22
N GLU A 64 16.15 -10.10 32.75
CA GLU A 64 17.05 -10.39 33.85
C GLU A 64 18.46 -10.66 33.28
N SER A 65 19.42 -9.86 33.70
CA SER A 65 20.76 -9.84 33.10
C SER A 65 21.81 -10.74 33.77
N SER A 66 21.48 -11.39 34.91
CA SER A 66 22.46 -12.07 35.75
C SER A 66 22.45 -13.57 35.55
N THR A 67 23.62 -14.14 35.23
CA THR A 67 23.90 -15.56 35.46
C THR A 67 24.59 -15.82 36.80
N LEU A 68 25.24 -14.84 37.45
CA LEU A 68 26.12 -15.11 38.61
C LEU A 68 26.30 -13.98 39.67
N ILE A 69 25.58 -12.85 39.63
CA ILE A 69 25.76 -11.74 40.60
C ILE A 69 24.47 -11.49 41.39
N SER A 70 24.54 -11.69 42.70
CA SER A 70 23.54 -11.19 43.65
C SER A 70 23.95 -9.79 44.13
N PRO A 71 23.03 -8.80 44.15
CA PRO A 71 21.63 -8.88 43.74
C PRO A 71 21.43 -8.77 42.22
N LYS A 72 20.30 -9.32 41.72
CA LYS A 72 19.92 -9.32 40.30
C LYS A 72 19.91 -7.89 39.71
N SER A 73 20.22 -7.79 38.42
CA SER A 73 20.13 -6.53 37.68
C SER A 73 19.16 -6.67 36.51
N TRP A 74 18.33 -5.67 36.31
CA TRP A 74 17.22 -5.70 35.37
C TRP A 74 17.37 -4.63 34.28
N ILE A 75 16.93 -4.98 33.07
CA ILE A 75 16.94 -4.11 31.90
C ILE A 75 15.51 -4.01 31.38
N LEU A 76 15.01 -2.80 31.16
CA LEU A 76 13.74 -2.56 30.46
C LEU A 76 14.02 -2.30 28.99
N ILE A 77 13.27 -2.92 28.07
CA ILE A 77 13.27 -2.59 26.65
C ILE A 77 11.94 -1.91 26.32
N ASP A 78 12.05 -0.67 25.84
CA ASP A 78 10.99 0.32 25.66
C ASP A 78 10.29 0.75 26.95
N ALA A 79 10.01 2.03 27.11
CA ALA A 79 9.32 2.60 28.27
C ALA A 79 7.79 2.46 28.18
N GLY A 80 7.23 2.27 26.99
CA GLY A 80 5.78 2.21 26.76
C GLY A 80 5.14 3.57 26.51
N THR A 81 3.80 3.64 26.59
CA THR A 81 3.03 4.79 26.06
C THR A 81 2.90 5.98 27.02
N ASP A 82 2.46 7.11 26.48
CA ASP A 82 2.14 8.36 27.20
C ASP A 82 0.76 8.35 27.91
N VAL A 83 0.06 7.20 27.86
CA VAL A 83 -1.27 7.05 28.46
C VAL A 83 -1.12 6.74 29.95
N SER A 84 -1.68 7.59 30.81
CA SER A 84 -1.51 7.50 32.28
C SER A 84 -1.77 6.11 32.87
N ALA A 85 -2.81 5.42 32.41
CA ALA A 85 -3.13 4.07 32.89
C ALA A 85 -2.05 3.03 32.50
N ASN A 86 -1.49 3.14 31.29
CA ASN A 86 -0.40 2.28 30.84
C ASN A 86 0.89 2.58 31.62
N GLN A 87 1.21 3.87 31.80
CA GLN A 87 2.37 4.29 32.58
C GLN A 87 2.32 3.74 34.02
N GLU A 88 1.14 3.79 34.65
CA GLU A 88 0.94 3.25 36.00
C GLU A 88 1.10 1.73 36.04
N ALA A 89 0.51 1.01 35.07
CA ALA A 89 0.64 -0.44 34.98
C ALA A 89 2.09 -0.89 34.75
N ILE A 90 2.85 -0.17 33.91
CA ILE A 90 4.28 -0.43 33.67
C ILE A 90 5.07 -0.22 34.95
N LEU A 91 4.87 0.91 35.63
CA LEU A 91 5.58 1.22 36.87
C LEU A 91 5.27 0.19 37.97
N GLN A 92 4.00 -0.17 38.14
CA GLN A 92 3.57 -1.19 39.11
C GLN A 92 4.14 -2.57 38.76
N GLY A 93 4.16 -2.94 37.48
CA GLY A 93 4.74 -4.22 37.03
C GLY A 93 6.23 -4.33 37.31
N ILE A 94 6.99 -3.25 37.07
CA ILE A 94 8.42 -3.21 37.40
C ILE A 94 8.60 -3.30 38.92
N LYS A 95 7.89 -2.47 39.71
CA LYS A 95 7.97 -2.50 41.18
C LYS A 95 7.68 -3.89 41.73
N SER A 96 6.60 -4.53 41.27
CA SER A 96 6.19 -5.87 41.68
C SER A 96 7.26 -6.92 41.36
N LYS A 97 7.83 -6.89 40.15
CA LYS A 97 8.89 -7.83 39.75
C LYS A 97 10.17 -7.63 40.56
N LEU A 98 10.63 -6.39 40.72
CA LEU A 98 11.83 -6.10 41.51
C LEU A 98 11.66 -6.49 42.98
N SER A 99 10.46 -6.29 43.54
CA SER A 99 10.17 -6.64 44.94
C SER A 99 10.12 -8.16 45.16
N SER A 100 9.53 -8.91 44.22
CA SER A 100 9.37 -10.37 44.34
C SER A 100 10.62 -11.16 43.98
N ALA A 101 11.36 -10.74 42.96
CA ALA A 101 12.56 -11.44 42.47
C ALA A 101 13.87 -10.85 43.03
N GLY A 102 13.81 -9.68 43.66
CA GLY A 102 14.98 -8.93 44.13
C GLY A 102 15.74 -8.23 42.99
N GLY A 103 16.61 -7.30 43.36
CA GLY A 103 17.46 -6.57 42.40
C GLY A 103 17.03 -5.14 42.14
N SER A 104 17.66 -4.53 41.13
CA SER A 104 17.37 -3.14 40.74
C SER A 104 17.33 -2.97 39.21
N LEU A 105 16.50 -2.05 38.74
CA LEU A 105 16.48 -1.63 37.35
C LEU A 105 17.72 -0.76 37.07
N LYS A 106 18.57 -1.19 36.13
CA LYS A 106 19.86 -0.54 35.84
C LYS A 106 19.88 0.20 34.51
N LEU A 107 19.07 -0.25 33.54
CA LEU A 107 19.12 0.25 32.18
C LEU A 107 17.73 0.22 31.54
N ILE A 108 17.38 1.28 30.81
CA ILE A 108 16.25 1.35 29.89
C ILE A 108 16.84 1.45 28.48
N LEU A 109 16.58 0.44 27.66
CA LEU A 109 16.95 0.39 26.25
C LEU A 109 15.74 0.81 25.41
N LEU A 110 15.88 1.83 24.59
CA LEU A 110 14.84 2.24 23.66
C LEU A 110 15.13 1.64 22.28
N THR A 111 14.12 0.99 21.70
CA THR A 111 14.19 0.51 20.33
C THR A 111 14.17 1.67 19.34
N HIS A 112 13.31 2.68 19.59
CA HIS A 112 13.22 3.93 18.84
C HIS A 112 12.37 4.98 19.60
N GLY A 113 12.28 6.19 19.06
CA GLY A 113 11.70 7.35 19.73
C GLY A 113 10.19 7.58 19.57
N HIS A 114 9.39 6.62 19.09
CA HIS A 114 7.94 6.82 18.98
C HIS A 114 7.24 6.82 20.36
N ALA A 115 6.09 7.50 20.43
CA ALA A 115 5.39 7.82 21.68
C ALA A 115 4.96 6.59 22.49
N ASP A 116 4.68 5.48 21.82
CA ASP A 116 4.34 4.19 22.42
C ASP A 116 5.55 3.41 22.94
N HIS A 117 6.76 3.86 22.65
CA HIS A 117 8.02 3.29 23.15
C HIS A 117 8.70 4.18 24.19
N VAL A 118 8.47 5.49 24.17
CA VAL A 118 9.15 6.44 25.09
C VAL A 118 8.21 7.17 26.05
N GLY A 119 6.90 7.06 25.88
CA GLY A 119 5.90 7.88 26.57
C GLY A 119 5.84 7.72 28.09
N ALA A 120 6.23 6.58 28.67
CA ALA A 120 6.30 6.43 30.13
C ALA A 120 7.63 6.84 30.76
N LEU A 121 8.61 7.21 29.92
CA LEU A 121 9.97 7.43 30.37
C LEU A 121 10.11 8.50 31.46
N PRO A 122 9.41 9.66 31.45
CA PRO A 122 9.55 10.66 32.51
C PRO A 122 9.20 10.11 33.89
N LYS A 123 8.10 9.35 33.98
CA LYS A 123 7.67 8.71 35.23
C LYS A 123 8.64 7.62 35.69
N LEU A 124 9.24 6.89 34.75
CA LEU A 124 10.24 5.87 35.08
C LEU A 124 11.53 6.51 35.63
N LEU A 125 11.98 7.62 35.03
CA LEU A 125 13.16 8.35 35.51
C LEU A 125 12.92 9.02 36.87
N GLU A 126 11.69 9.48 37.13
CA GLU A 126 11.30 9.98 38.46
C GLU A 126 11.33 8.85 39.51
N ALA A 127 10.81 7.67 39.17
CA ALA A 127 10.76 6.53 40.09
C ALA A 127 12.10 5.80 40.28
N TYR A 128 12.99 5.87 39.29
CA TYR A 128 14.29 5.19 39.25
C TYR A 128 15.39 6.17 38.81
N PRO A 129 15.77 7.15 39.63
CA PRO A 129 16.68 8.24 39.22
C PRO A 129 18.09 7.78 38.82
N ASP A 130 18.53 6.62 39.31
CA ASP A 130 19.85 6.05 38.99
C ASP A 130 19.88 5.24 37.69
N VAL A 131 18.72 5.00 37.06
CA VAL A 131 18.64 4.19 35.84
C VAL A 131 19.26 4.94 34.67
N LYS A 132 20.04 4.24 33.83
CA LYS A 132 20.55 4.82 32.59
C LYS A 132 19.59 4.56 31.44
N VAL A 133 19.54 5.48 30.49
CA VAL A 133 18.80 5.29 29.23
C VAL A 133 19.80 5.09 28.11
N ALA A 134 19.52 4.14 27.23
CA ALA A 134 20.31 3.89 26.03
C ALA A 134 19.42 3.84 24.79
N TYR A 135 19.91 4.40 23.70
CA TYR A 135 19.28 4.35 22.38
C TYR A 135 20.36 4.38 21.31
N HIS A 136 20.03 4.03 20.07
CA HIS A 136 20.97 4.13 18.96
C HIS A 136 21.19 5.58 18.55
N LYS A 137 22.44 5.99 18.27
CA LYS A 137 22.80 7.40 18.02
C LYS A 137 21.96 8.09 16.93
N ASN A 138 21.48 7.34 15.94
CA ASN A 138 20.64 7.89 14.86
C ASN A 138 19.21 8.27 15.32
N GLU A 139 18.79 7.82 16.51
CA GLU A 139 17.54 8.24 17.15
C GLU A 139 17.69 9.54 17.94
N GLU A 140 18.93 9.95 18.25
CA GLU A 140 19.22 11.12 19.08
C GLU A 140 18.44 12.37 18.65
N PRO A 141 18.41 12.77 17.37
CA PRO A 141 17.70 13.99 16.97
C PRO A 141 16.22 13.97 17.35
N PHE A 142 15.57 12.81 17.34
CA PHE A 142 14.14 12.68 17.58
C PHE A 142 13.80 12.54 19.07
N ILE A 143 14.70 11.89 19.81
CA ILE A 143 14.54 11.65 21.25
C ILE A 143 14.98 12.88 22.06
N SER A 144 15.97 13.65 21.60
CA SER A 144 16.43 14.86 22.30
C SER A 144 15.75 16.15 21.84
N GLY A 145 14.83 16.07 20.88
CA GLY A 145 14.03 17.22 20.41
C GLY A 145 14.70 18.09 19.35
N GLY A 146 15.78 17.61 18.73
CA GLY A 146 16.44 18.27 17.61
C GLY A 146 15.73 18.12 16.25
N ALA A 147 14.82 17.15 16.12
CA ALA A 147 14.05 16.86 14.91
C ALA A 147 12.73 16.13 15.23
N GLN A 148 11.80 16.09 14.27
CA GLN A 148 10.57 15.31 14.38
C GLN A 148 10.46 14.32 13.22
N TYR A 149 9.93 13.11 13.47
CA TYR A 149 9.76 12.08 12.43
C TYR A 149 8.90 12.56 11.26
N LYS A 150 7.88 13.36 11.55
CA LYS A 150 6.99 13.91 10.51
C LYS A 150 7.70 14.82 9.52
N ASP A 151 8.89 15.33 9.84
CA ASP A 151 9.65 16.21 8.96
C ASP A 151 10.57 15.42 8.02
N LEU A 152 10.79 14.13 8.26
CA LEU A 152 11.55 13.25 7.39
C LEU A 152 10.81 13.01 6.06
N GLU A 153 11.58 12.94 4.98
CA GLU A 153 11.07 12.42 3.71
C GLU A 153 11.17 10.90 3.71
N GLY A 154 10.09 10.24 3.31
CA GLY A 154 10.08 8.80 3.09
C GLY A 154 10.22 8.42 1.62
N ASP A 155 10.49 7.14 1.37
CA ASP A 155 10.61 6.60 0.01
C ASP A 155 9.26 6.22 -0.62
N THR A 156 8.15 6.34 0.13
CA THR A 156 6.79 6.13 -0.37
C THR A 156 5.98 7.42 -0.36
N TRP A 157 5.16 7.63 -1.39
CA TRP A 157 4.28 8.78 -1.48
C TRP A 157 3.22 8.78 -0.36
N VAL A 158 2.75 7.59 0.06
CA VAL A 158 1.74 7.45 1.11
C VAL A 158 2.29 7.91 2.46
N PHE A 159 3.51 7.50 2.83
CA PHE A 159 4.16 8.02 4.04
C PHE A 159 4.28 9.55 3.96
N ASN A 160 4.76 10.07 2.82
CA ASN A 160 4.92 11.51 2.64
C ASN A 160 3.61 12.31 2.70
N LEU A 161 2.48 11.68 2.35
CA LEU A 161 1.15 12.26 2.48
C LEU A 161 0.64 12.21 3.93
N VAL A 162 0.71 11.04 4.57
CA VAL A 162 0.12 10.80 5.89
C VAL A 162 0.92 11.46 7.01
N ARG A 163 2.25 11.55 6.90
CA ARG A 163 3.14 12.09 7.95
C ARG A 163 2.79 13.52 8.38
N LYS A 164 2.24 14.33 7.47
CA LYS A 164 1.86 15.73 7.75
C LYS A 164 0.42 15.87 8.25
N ALA A 165 -0.43 14.89 7.98
CA ALA A 165 -1.84 14.91 8.32
C ALA A 165 -2.12 14.37 9.73
N LEU A 166 -1.27 13.48 10.23
CA LEU A 166 -1.38 12.99 11.60
C LEU A 166 -0.94 14.09 12.58
N PRO A 167 -1.69 14.30 13.68
CA PRO A 167 -1.24 15.19 14.74
C PRO A 167 0.12 14.71 15.26
N PRO A 168 1.02 15.62 15.63
CA PRO A 168 2.30 15.22 16.21
C PRO A 168 2.01 14.40 17.47
N LEU A 169 2.37 13.11 17.42
CA LEU A 169 2.37 12.28 18.61
C LEU A 169 3.51 12.78 19.49
N ASN A 170 3.20 13.11 20.74
CA ASN A 170 4.17 13.68 21.66
C ASN A 170 5.33 12.70 21.87
N THR A 171 6.51 13.04 21.36
CA THR A 171 7.74 12.37 21.79
C THR A 171 8.16 12.96 23.13
N THR A 172 8.46 12.09 24.09
CA THR A 172 9.10 12.55 25.32
C THR A 172 10.53 12.96 24.99
N LEU A 173 10.91 14.19 25.34
CA LEU A 173 12.28 14.66 25.17
C LEU A 173 13.16 14.19 26.32
N ILE A 174 14.31 13.58 25.98
CA ILE A 174 15.36 13.23 26.95
C ILE A 174 16.52 14.21 26.77
N PRO A 175 17.06 14.81 27.86
CA PRO A 175 18.33 15.53 27.79
C PRO A 175 19.44 14.61 27.25
N SER A 176 20.03 14.94 26.10
CA SER A 176 20.96 14.03 25.38
C SER A 176 22.25 13.70 26.15
N ASN A 177 22.64 14.56 27.09
CA ASN A 177 23.96 14.52 27.72
C ASN A 177 24.14 13.35 28.71
N ASP A 178 23.05 12.76 29.19
CA ASP A 178 23.08 11.69 30.21
C ASP A 178 22.74 10.29 29.65
N ALA A 179 22.45 10.20 28.34
CA ALA A 179 22.06 8.95 27.69
C ALA A 179 23.25 8.23 27.03
N ILE A 180 23.21 6.91 27.08
CA ILE A 180 24.15 6.03 26.39
C ILE A 180 23.75 5.93 24.91
N LYS A 181 24.71 6.17 24.02
CA LYS A 181 24.50 6.12 22.56
C LYS A 181 25.11 4.84 22.00
N LEU A 182 24.25 3.89 21.61
CA LEU A 182 24.66 2.72 20.85
C LEU A 182 25.09 3.17 19.43
N ASP A 183 26.09 2.52 18.84
CA ASP A 183 26.63 2.86 17.53
C ASP A 183 26.93 1.61 16.69
N GLY A 184 26.99 1.74 15.38
CA GLY A 184 27.29 0.66 14.45
C GLY A 184 26.07 -0.20 14.12
N SER A 185 26.29 -1.23 13.30
CA SER A 185 25.20 -2.08 12.82
C SER A 185 24.73 -3.12 13.82
N SER A 186 25.59 -3.48 14.78
CA SER A 186 25.29 -4.45 15.84
C SER A 186 26.38 -4.44 16.90
N GLY A 187 26.06 -4.81 18.13
CA GLY A 187 27.04 -4.98 19.20
C GLY A 187 26.45 -5.60 20.45
N ASP A 188 27.30 -5.86 21.43
CA ASP A 188 26.90 -6.35 22.74
C ASP A 188 26.55 -5.17 23.66
N VAL A 189 25.38 -5.20 24.30
CA VAL A 189 24.98 -4.15 25.25
C VAL A 189 25.95 -4.07 26.44
N ALA A 190 26.63 -5.16 26.80
CA ALA A 190 27.64 -5.19 27.85
C ALA A 190 28.86 -4.28 27.58
N GLU A 191 29.10 -3.88 26.33
CA GLU A 191 30.14 -2.89 25.99
C GLU A 191 29.85 -1.51 26.59
N TYR A 192 28.57 -1.17 26.71
CA TYR A 192 28.08 0.07 27.28
C TYR A 192 27.64 -0.10 28.75
N ALA A 193 27.13 -1.28 29.10
CA ALA A 193 26.70 -1.63 30.44
C ALA A 193 27.69 -2.63 31.06
N LYS A 194 28.87 -2.16 31.49
CA LYS A 194 29.98 -3.01 31.99
C LYS A 194 29.64 -3.93 33.17
N TRP A 195 28.53 -3.68 33.87
CA TRP A 195 28.01 -4.52 34.94
C TRP A 195 27.26 -5.76 34.43
N MET A 196 26.87 -5.77 33.15
CA MET A 196 26.17 -6.85 32.47
C MET A 196 27.16 -7.89 31.97
N SER A 197 26.78 -9.18 32.03
CA SER A 197 27.56 -10.23 31.38
C SER A 197 27.48 -10.09 29.86
N LYS A 198 28.59 -10.37 29.17
CA LYS A 198 28.59 -10.46 27.71
C LYS A 198 27.61 -11.52 27.22
N ASP A 199 27.20 -11.38 25.97
CA ASP A 199 26.40 -12.38 25.27
C ASP A 199 25.01 -12.64 25.88
N ILE A 200 24.47 -11.69 26.65
CA ILE A 200 23.08 -11.76 27.14
C ILE A 200 22.13 -11.07 26.16
N LEU A 201 22.45 -9.83 25.77
CA LEU A 201 21.60 -9.00 24.92
C LEU A 201 22.47 -8.29 23.87
N LEU A 202 22.26 -8.62 22.61
CA LEU A 202 22.91 -7.99 21.47
C LEU A 202 21.93 -7.04 20.79
N TYR A 203 22.35 -5.85 20.38
CA TYR A 203 21.52 -4.98 19.54
C TYR A 203 21.88 -5.16 18.07
N HIS A 204 20.89 -4.99 17.21
CA HIS A 204 21.04 -4.93 15.76
C HIS A 204 20.32 -3.71 15.23
N ALA A 205 21.04 -2.84 14.50
CA ALA A 205 20.44 -1.72 13.80
C ALA A 205 19.52 -2.23 12.69
N VAL A 206 18.27 -1.81 12.74
CA VAL A 206 17.20 -2.18 11.80
C VAL A 206 16.49 -0.94 11.27
N PRO A 207 17.22 0.01 10.65
CA PRO A 207 16.64 1.26 10.17
C PRO A 207 15.58 1.00 9.09
N GLY A 208 14.61 1.91 9.00
CA GLY A 208 13.56 1.88 7.99
C GLY A 208 12.25 2.44 8.52
N HIS A 209 11.72 1.87 9.61
CA HIS A 209 10.58 2.47 10.31
C HIS A 209 10.94 3.84 10.86
N THR A 210 12.02 3.89 11.64
CA THR A 210 12.75 5.11 12.00
C THR A 210 14.22 5.00 11.59
N PRO A 211 14.98 6.12 11.54
CA PRO A 211 16.38 6.13 11.09
C PRO A 211 17.36 5.35 11.99
N GLY A 212 17.05 5.17 13.27
CA GLY A 212 17.91 4.49 14.23
C GLY A 212 17.21 3.38 15.00
N MET A 213 16.10 2.84 14.51
CA MET A 213 15.44 1.69 15.14
C MET A 213 16.42 0.53 15.37
N VAL A 214 16.40 -0.06 16.56
CA VAL A 214 17.17 -1.26 16.91
C VAL A 214 16.26 -2.41 17.35
N ALA A 215 16.68 -3.63 17.02
CA ALA A 215 16.15 -4.86 17.56
C ALA A 215 17.13 -5.43 18.59
N PHE A 216 16.63 -6.16 19.57
CA PHE A 216 17.45 -6.77 20.62
C PHE A 216 17.37 -8.30 20.55
N TYR A 217 18.51 -8.94 20.40
CA TYR A 217 18.66 -10.39 20.42
C TYR A 217 19.06 -10.87 21.82
N HIS A 218 18.12 -11.48 22.53
CA HIS A 218 18.36 -12.19 23.77
C HIS A 218 18.93 -13.58 23.47
N LYS A 219 20.26 -13.67 23.50
CA LYS A 219 21.02 -14.86 23.09
C LYS A 219 20.72 -16.12 23.93
N PRO A 220 20.54 -16.05 25.28
CA PRO A 220 20.26 -17.25 26.08
C PRO A 220 19.01 -18.01 25.64
N THR A 221 17.95 -17.29 25.27
CA THR A 221 16.68 -17.88 24.83
C THR A 221 16.48 -17.83 23.32
N LYS A 222 17.50 -17.40 22.58
CA LYS A 222 17.47 -17.29 21.12
C LYS A 222 16.25 -16.50 20.62
N SER A 223 15.94 -15.41 21.33
CA SER A 223 14.73 -14.62 21.10
C SER A 223 15.08 -13.21 20.64
N VAL A 224 14.39 -12.71 19.62
CA VAL A 224 14.60 -11.36 19.08
C VAL A 224 13.39 -10.50 19.43
N VAL A 225 13.59 -9.43 20.20
CA VAL A 225 12.62 -8.33 20.30
C VAL A 225 12.86 -7.45 19.07
N ALA A 226 11.99 -7.58 18.08
CA ALA A 226 12.17 -7.01 16.74
C ALA A 226 11.65 -5.57 16.61
N ALA A 227 11.24 -4.96 17.72
CA ALA A 227 10.62 -3.64 17.75
C ALA A 227 9.45 -3.55 16.75
N ASP A 228 9.38 -2.43 16.06
CA ASP A 228 8.46 -2.10 14.99
C ASP A 228 8.96 -2.57 13.61
N SER A 229 9.75 -3.66 13.56
CA SER A 229 10.13 -4.27 12.28
C SER A 229 8.95 -5.01 11.64
N PHE A 230 7.98 -5.50 12.41
CA PHE A 230 6.77 -6.14 11.90
C PHE A 230 5.67 -6.10 12.96
N MET A 231 4.47 -6.52 12.60
CA MET A 231 3.34 -6.67 13.50
C MET A 231 2.73 -8.08 13.39
N GLN A 232 2.09 -8.53 14.47
CA GLN A 232 1.36 -9.80 14.51
C GLN A 232 -0.02 -9.56 15.14
N ILE A 233 -0.87 -8.83 14.42
CA ILE A 233 -2.20 -8.39 14.86
C ILE A 233 -3.28 -9.11 14.04
N SER A 234 -3.79 -10.24 14.55
CA SER A 234 -4.82 -11.01 13.83
C SER A 234 -6.24 -10.41 13.91
N ASP A 235 -6.49 -9.55 14.91
CA ASP A 235 -7.86 -9.20 15.34
C ASP A 235 -8.15 -7.69 15.34
N TRP A 236 -7.20 -6.86 14.88
CA TRP A 236 -7.26 -5.40 15.06
C TRP A 236 -8.24 -4.71 14.08
N PHE A 237 -8.59 -5.35 12.97
CA PHE A 237 -9.59 -4.83 12.01
C PHE A 237 -10.58 -5.93 11.57
N PRO A 238 -11.89 -5.66 11.44
CA PRO A 238 -12.91 -6.68 11.14
C PRO A 238 -12.77 -7.37 9.77
N PHE A 239 -11.83 -6.93 8.93
CA PHE A 239 -11.48 -7.55 7.64
C PHE A 239 -10.07 -8.18 7.64
N SER A 240 -9.38 -8.25 8.78
CA SER A 240 -7.94 -8.61 8.88
C SER A 240 -7.63 -10.10 9.09
N ASN A 241 -8.64 -10.98 9.09
CA ASN A 241 -8.51 -12.43 9.34
C ASN A 241 -7.49 -13.17 8.43
N ALA A 242 -6.94 -12.53 7.39
CA ALA A 242 -5.98 -13.12 6.45
C ALA A 242 -4.50 -12.87 6.79
N VAL A 243 -4.13 -11.86 7.59
CA VAL A 243 -2.71 -11.50 7.82
C VAL A 243 -2.34 -11.68 9.29
N LYS A 244 -1.83 -12.87 9.62
CA LYS A 244 -1.36 -13.18 10.99
C LYS A 244 -0.01 -12.54 11.31
N ILE A 245 0.85 -12.32 10.32
CA ILE A 245 2.17 -11.69 10.47
C ILE A 245 2.39 -10.79 9.24
N GLY A 246 2.71 -9.52 9.45
CA GLY A 246 2.97 -8.56 8.38
C GLY A 246 3.30 -7.20 8.96
N PRO A 247 3.65 -6.17 8.16
CA PRO A 247 3.80 -4.85 8.73
C PRO A 247 2.45 -4.24 9.14
N GLY A 248 1.30 -4.91 8.93
CA GLY A 248 -0.01 -4.30 9.15
C GLY A 248 -0.23 -3.07 8.26
N ILE A 249 -1.42 -2.46 8.32
CA ILE A 249 -1.66 -1.16 7.66
C ILE A 249 -0.96 -0.01 8.44
N PRO A 250 -0.98 0.04 9.78
CA PRO A 250 -0.42 1.17 10.53
C PRO A 250 1.08 1.32 10.36
N LEU A 251 1.84 0.23 10.55
CA LEU A 251 3.29 0.29 10.40
C LEU A 251 3.67 0.66 8.96
N ARG A 252 2.92 0.19 7.95
CA ARG A 252 3.15 0.59 6.54
C ARG A 252 2.97 2.09 6.31
N LEU A 253 1.99 2.70 6.97
CA LEU A 253 1.74 4.15 6.89
C LEU A 253 2.74 4.96 7.72
N GLY A 254 3.27 4.37 8.80
CA GLY A 254 4.25 4.99 9.70
C GLY A 254 5.72 4.71 9.35
N THR A 255 6.01 3.79 8.42
CA THR A 255 7.39 3.44 8.04
C THR A 255 7.99 4.51 7.14
N GLN A 256 9.07 5.16 7.59
CA GLN A 256 9.75 6.21 6.84
C GLN A 256 10.37 5.70 5.52
N SER A 257 11.16 4.64 5.56
CA SER A 257 11.78 4.03 4.38
C SER A 257 11.46 2.55 4.29
N LEU A 258 10.57 2.19 3.37
CA LEU A 258 10.13 0.83 3.13
C LEU A 258 11.26 -0.02 2.56
N SER A 259 12.09 0.56 1.69
CA SER A 259 13.24 -0.13 1.09
C SER A 259 14.27 -0.53 2.15
N ARG A 260 14.60 0.38 3.07
CA ARG A 260 15.49 0.10 4.21
C ARG A 260 14.87 -0.86 5.21
N ALA A 261 13.57 -0.71 5.53
CA ALA A 261 12.87 -1.62 6.43
C ALA A 261 12.93 -3.07 5.92
N LYS A 262 12.74 -3.28 4.61
CA LYS A 262 12.90 -4.57 3.94
C LYS A 262 14.30 -5.15 4.08
N GLU A 263 15.32 -4.33 3.85
CA GLU A 263 16.72 -4.75 4.01
C GLU A 263 17.00 -5.16 5.47
N SER A 264 16.52 -4.37 6.42
CA SER A 264 16.65 -4.62 7.86
C SER A 264 15.95 -5.90 8.31
N GLN A 265 14.72 -6.13 7.86
CA GLN A 265 13.99 -7.37 8.12
C GLN A 265 14.72 -8.59 7.52
N HIS A 266 15.30 -8.45 6.32
CA HIS A 266 16.13 -9.50 5.73
C HIS A 266 17.41 -9.76 6.54
N LYS A 267 18.06 -8.72 7.07
CA LYS A 267 19.20 -8.89 8.01
C LYS A 267 18.80 -9.65 9.26
N LEU A 268 17.63 -9.35 9.85
CA LEU A 268 17.13 -10.07 11.01
C LEU A 268 16.99 -11.58 10.75
N THR A 269 16.58 -12.00 9.54
CA THR A 269 16.48 -13.44 9.21
C THR A 269 17.81 -14.19 9.24
N ARG A 270 18.95 -13.47 9.23
CA ARG A 270 20.31 -14.02 9.20
C ARG A 270 20.91 -14.24 10.59
N ILE A 271 20.19 -13.91 11.66
CA ILE A 271 20.58 -14.30 13.02
C ILE A 271 20.41 -15.82 13.12
N SER A 272 21.52 -16.55 12.97
CA SER A 272 21.52 -17.98 12.60
C SER A 272 20.84 -18.89 13.61
N ASP A 273 20.91 -18.54 14.90
CA ASP A 273 20.40 -19.37 16.00
C ASP A 273 19.11 -18.82 16.60
N ALA A 274 18.57 -17.69 16.13
CA ALA A 274 17.30 -17.16 16.60
C ALA A 274 16.14 -18.13 16.30
N THR A 275 15.29 -18.36 17.32
CA THR A 275 14.15 -19.28 17.25
C THR A 275 12.80 -18.57 17.28
N THR A 276 12.72 -17.42 17.97
CA THR A 276 11.47 -16.66 18.16
C THR A 276 11.73 -15.17 17.90
N TYR A 277 10.80 -14.52 17.21
CA TYR A 277 10.77 -13.08 16.96
C TYR A 277 9.51 -12.49 17.59
N PHE A 278 9.66 -11.47 18.42
CA PHE A 278 8.57 -10.77 19.07
C PHE A 278 8.42 -9.38 18.46
N ALA A 279 7.20 -9.01 18.08
CA ALA A 279 6.89 -7.66 17.63
C ALA A 279 6.53 -6.80 18.84
N SER A 280 6.73 -5.48 18.75
CA SER A 280 6.19 -4.56 19.75
C SER A 280 4.65 -4.51 19.69
N HIS A 281 4.07 -4.81 18.53
CA HIS A 281 2.63 -4.93 18.34
C HIS A 281 2.22 -6.35 17.94
N ASP A 282 1.75 -7.14 18.90
CA ASP A 282 1.17 -8.44 18.61
C ASP A 282 0.02 -8.83 19.54
N SER A 283 -0.84 -9.73 19.06
CA SER A 283 -1.88 -10.44 19.83
C SER A 283 -1.51 -11.91 20.10
N LEU A 284 -0.31 -12.34 19.70
CA LEU A 284 0.19 -13.72 19.78
C LEU A 284 1.59 -13.71 20.39
N VAL A 285 1.98 -14.75 21.16
CA VAL A 285 3.25 -14.79 21.91
C VAL A 285 4.48 -15.06 21.00
N GLY A 286 4.69 -14.21 20.00
CA GLY A 286 5.81 -14.23 19.04
C GLY A 286 5.60 -15.08 17.79
N ALA A 287 6.49 -14.88 16.83
CA ALA A 287 6.61 -15.60 15.57
C ALA A 287 7.80 -16.58 15.61
N SER A 288 7.61 -17.81 15.13
CA SER A 288 8.76 -18.71 14.93
C SER A 288 9.71 -18.16 13.86
N ALA A 289 10.99 -18.52 13.93
CA ALA A 289 11.98 -18.12 12.92
C ALA A 289 11.57 -18.52 11.50
N GLU A 290 10.92 -19.67 11.34
CA GLU A 290 10.35 -20.11 10.06
C GLU A 290 9.22 -19.17 9.60
N SER A 291 8.27 -18.86 10.48
CA SER A 291 7.15 -17.95 10.16
C SER A 291 7.63 -16.56 9.80
N PHE A 292 8.63 -16.04 10.54
CA PHE A 292 9.25 -14.75 10.26
C PHE A 292 9.99 -14.75 8.92
N LYS A 293 10.81 -15.78 8.62
CA LYS A 293 11.49 -15.93 7.33
C LYS A 293 10.50 -16.00 6.16
N LYS A 294 9.39 -16.74 6.33
CA LYS A 294 8.32 -16.82 5.34
C LYS A 294 7.67 -15.46 5.10
N PHE A 295 7.38 -14.71 6.18
CA PHE A 295 6.91 -13.34 6.08
C PHE A 295 7.88 -12.46 5.30
N VAL A 296 9.16 -12.42 5.70
CA VAL A 296 10.17 -11.58 5.06
C VAL A 296 10.34 -11.93 3.58
N SER A 297 10.35 -13.22 3.22
CA SER A 297 10.44 -13.67 1.84
C SER A 297 9.27 -13.19 0.98
N SER A 298 8.05 -13.26 1.52
CA SER A 298 6.86 -12.71 0.86
C SER A 298 6.94 -11.18 0.75
N TRP A 299 7.39 -10.53 1.82
CA TRP A 299 7.46 -9.09 1.94
C TRP A 299 8.54 -8.43 1.07
N LEU A 300 9.69 -9.08 0.86
CA LEU A 300 10.71 -8.59 -0.08
C LEU A 300 10.14 -8.50 -1.50
N ASN A 301 9.36 -9.50 -1.89
CA ASN A 301 8.68 -9.56 -3.19
C ASN A 301 7.44 -8.66 -3.29
N PHE A 302 6.96 -8.11 -2.16
CA PHE A 302 5.79 -7.25 -2.11
C PHE A 302 6.09 -5.86 -2.70
N ASN A 303 5.52 -5.51 -3.84
CA ASN A 303 5.65 -4.15 -4.38
C ASN A 303 4.49 -3.27 -3.89
N TYR A 304 4.82 -2.21 -3.14
CA TYR A 304 3.86 -1.32 -2.51
C TYR A 304 3.03 -0.52 -3.52
N GLU A 305 3.64 -0.13 -4.65
CA GLU A 305 2.93 0.58 -5.72
C GLU A 305 1.85 -0.28 -6.39
N LEU A 306 1.96 -1.60 -6.27
CA LEU A 306 1.07 -2.63 -6.83
C LEU A 306 -0.08 -3.06 -5.90
N TYR A 307 -0.19 -2.48 -4.69
CA TYR A 307 -1.21 -2.89 -3.71
C TYR A 307 -2.05 -1.77 -3.12
N VAL A 308 -1.66 -0.49 -3.31
CA VAL A 308 -2.58 0.64 -3.08
C VAL A 308 -3.60 0.78 -4.23
N ALA A 309 -3.22 0.30 -5.41
CA ALA A 309 -4.15 -0.23 -6.40
C ALA A 309 -3.89 -1.74 -6.45
N ALA A 310 -4.90 -2.62 -6.41
CA ALA A 310 -4.70 -4.00 -6.81
C ALA A 310 -4.00 -4.04 -8.19
N PRO A 311 -3.30 -5.12 -8.60
CA PRO A 311 -2.92 -5.25 -10.00
C PRO A 311 -4.19 -5.24 -10.85
N VAL A 312 -4.54 -4.05 -11.35
CA VAL A 312 -5.69 -3.86 -12.21
C VAL A 312 -5.27 -4.40 -13.57
N PRO A 313 -5.93 -5.44 -14.11
CA PRO A 313 -5.69 -5.86 -15.47
C PRO A 313 -5.91 -4.67 -16.40
N VAL A 314 -5.06 -4.58 -17.42
CA VAL A 314 -5.18 -3.60 -18.48
C VAL A 314 -5.12 -4.37 -19.78
N ALA A 315 -6.22 -4.36 -20.52
CA ALA A 315 -6.33 -5.03 -21.80
C ALA A 315 -5.80 -4.15 -22.94
N VAL A 316 -5.10 -4.78 -23.87
CA VAL A 316 -4.64 -4.20 -25.14
C VAL A 316 -5.08 -5.15 -26.24
N TRP A 317 -5.58 -4.62 -27.35
CA TRP A 317 -6.21 -5.43 -28.39
C TRP A 317 -5.49 -5.33 -29.72
N LEU A 318 -5.32 -6.47 -30.39
CA LEU A 318 -4.97 -6.52 -31.81
C LEU A 318 -6.21 -6.92 -32.60
N VAL A 319 -6.51 -6.14 -33.63
CA VAL A 319 -7.60 -6.41 -34.57
C VAL A 319 -7.02 -6.62 -35.95
N GLU A 320 -7.23 -7.81 -36.52
CA GLU A 320 -6.97 -8.06 -37.93
C GLU A 320 -8.11 -7.45 -38.76
N SER A 321 -7.77 -6.42 -39.52
CA SER A 321 -8.74 -5.67 -40.33
C SER A 321 -9.03 -6.30 -41.70
N ASN A 322 -8.01 -6.95 -42.24
CA ASN A 322 -7.88 -7.54 -43.57
C ASN A 322 -6.64 -8.45 -43.47
N PRO A 323 -6.47 -9.52 -44.28
CA PRO A 323 -5.34 -10.43 -44.15
C PRO A 323 -4.01 -9.68 -44.02
N ASN A 324 -3.25 -10.05 -42.99
CA ASN A 324 -1.94 -9.49 -42.67
C ASN A 324 -1.91 -7.98 -42.29
N SER A 325 -3.07 -7.34 -42.06
CA SER A 325 -3.16 -5.91 -41.72
C SER A 325 -3.80 -5.69 -40.34
N TRP A 326 -2.98 -5.24 -39.40
CA TRP A 326 -3.30 -5.23 -37.99
C TRP A 326 -3.46 -3.82 -37.42
N ILE A 327 -4.39 -3.68 -36.50
CA ILE A 327 -4.65 -2.47 -35.71
C ILE A 327 -4.39 -2.79 -34.24
N LEU A 328 -3.62 -1.96 -33.56
CA LEU A 328 -3.51 -1.99 -32.11
C LEU A 328 -4.54 -1.04 -31.50
N ILE A 329 -5.28 -1.48 -30.49
CA ILE A 329 -6.18 -0.62 -29.71
C ILE A 329 -5.64 -0.55 -28.28
N ASP A 330 -5.32 0.68 -27.86
CA ASP A 330 -4.59 1.05 -26.64
C ASP A 330 -3.17 0.50 -26.56
N GLY A 331 -2.37 1.11 -25.68
CA GLY A 331 -0.93 0.87 -25.55
C GLY A 331 -0.51 0.32 -24.18
N GLY A 332 -1.46 -0.01 -23.31
CA GLY A 332 -1.20 -0.55 -21.98
C GLY A 332 -0.40 0.40 -21.08
N THR A 333 0.27 -0.16 -20.07
CA THR A 333 0.92 0.60 -18.99
C THR A 333 2.37 0.98 -19.26
N THR A 334 2.87 2.00 -18.55
CA THR A 334 4.22 2.57 -18.70
C THR A 334 5.36 1.71 -18.14
N ASN A 335 5.06 0.65 -17.38
CA ASN A 335 6.11 -0.21 -16.80
C ASN A 335 6.85 -1.00 -17.89
N ALA A 336 8.19 -1.01 -17.82
CA ALA A 336 9.05 -1.67 -18.79
C ALA A 336 8.74 -3.16 -19.03
N LYS A 337 8.31 -3.90 -18.01
CA LYS A 337 7.92 -5.32 -18.13
C LYS A 337 6.67 -5.47 -19.01
N ASN A 338 5.67 -4.63 -18.78
CA ASN A 338 4.40 -4.68 -19.51
C ASN A 338 4.58 -4.19 -20.96
N GLN A 339 5.35 -3.11 -21.15
CA GLN A 339 5.74 -2.67 -22.50
C GLN A 339 6.45 -3.77 -23.29
N ARG A 340 7.38 -4.51 -22.66
CA ARG A 340 8.06 -5.64 -23.30
C ARG A 340 7.06 -6.74 -23.66
N ALA A 341 6.19 -7.14 -22.73
CA ALA A 341 5.19 -8.16 -23.00
C ALA A 341 4.24 -7.78 -24.15
N ILE A 342 3.85 -6.52 -24.26
CA ILE A 342 3.02 -6.02 -25.37
C ILE A 342 3.78 -6.10 -26.69
N LEU A 343 5.04 -5.63 -26.74
CA LEU A 343 5.86 -5.68 -27.94
C LEU A 343 6.15 -7.13 -28.39
N ASP A 344 6.47 -8.01 -27.44
CA ASP A 344 6.67 -9.45 -27.70
C ASP A 344 5.37 -10.09 -28.21
N GLY A 345 4.21 -9.72 -27.64
CA GLY A 345 2.90 -10.18 -28.09
C GLY A 345 2.54 -9.73 -29.51
N ILE A 346 2.85 -8.47 -29.85
CA ILE A 346 2.72 -7.95 -31.22
C ILE A 346 3.62 -8.76 -32.16
N GLN A 347 4.90 -8.92 -31.83
CA GLN A 347 5.85 -9.64 -32.67
C GLN A 347 5.50 -11.13 -32.83
N THR A 348 4.97 -11.76 -31.79
CA THR A 348 4.53 -13.16 -31.84
C THR A 348 3.28 -13.33 -32.71
N THR A 349 2.36 -12.37 -32.67
CA THR A 349 1.14 -12.40 -33.47
C THR A 349 1.44 -12.10 -34.94
N LEU A 350 2.22 -11.04 -35.19
CA LEU A 350 2.66 -10.60 -36.52
C LEU A 350 3.94 -11.35 -36.91
N SER A 351 3.82 -12.66 -37.07
CA SER A 351 4.95 -13.57 -37.30
C SER A 351 5.25 -13.80 -38.78
N SER A 352 4.31 -13.50 -39.68
CA SER A 352 4.54 -13.55 -41.13
C SER A 352 5.31 -12.33 -41.61
N ALA A 353 6.14 -12.49 -42.64
CA ALA A 353 6.81 -11.37 -43.30
C ALA A 353 5.81 -10.41 -43.99
N GLU A 354 4.57 -10.86 -44.23
CA GLU A 354 3.50 -10.05 -44.81
C GLU A 354 2.73 -9.23 -43.76
N ASP A 355 2.82 -9.63 -42.47
CA ASP A 355 2.09 -8.97 -41.39
C ASP A 355 2.59 -7.55 -41.17
N THR A 356 1.64 -6.60 -41.10
CA THR A 356 1.96 -5.20 -40.87
C THR A 356 1.04 -4.60 -39.81
N LEU A 357 1.63 -4.01 -38.77
CA LEU A 357 0.91 -3.11 -37.87
C LEU A 357 0.71 -1.76 -38.55
N ARG A 358 -0.53 -1.42 -38.91
CA ARG A 358 -0.86 -0.30 -39.79
C ARG A 358 -1.26 0.97 -39.04
N LEU A 359 -1.90 0.81 -37.88
CA LEU A 359 -2.56 1.88 -37.13
C LEU A 359 -2.59 1.54 -35.65
N VAL A 360 -2.45 2.57 -34.81
CA VAL A 360 -2.80 2.49 -33.38
C VAL A 360 -4.04 3.33 -33.14
N LEU A 361 -5.04 2.77 -32.48
CA LEU A 361 -6.20 3.49 -31.98
C LEU A 361 -6.04 3.65 -30.47
N VAL A 362 -6.29 4.84 -29.96
CA VAL A 362 -6.21 5.15 -28.53
C VAL A 362 -7.60 5.57 -28.07
N SER A 363 -8.13 4.86 -27.08
CA SER A 363 -9.44 5.14 -26.49
C SER A 363 -9.44 6.46 -25.74
N HIS A 364 -8.40 6.73 -24.95
CA HIS A 364 -8.13 7.99 -24.26
C HIS A 364 -6.68 8.06 -23.77
N GLY A 365 -6.23 9.24 -23.31
CA GLY A 365 -4.82 9.52 -23.07
C GLY A 365 -4.25 9.16 -21.69
N HIS A 366 -4.89 8.31 -20.89
CA HIS A 366 -4.31 7.91 -19.61
C HIS A 366 -3.07 7.00 -19.78
N PRO A 367 -2.13 6.98 -18.80
CA PRO A 367 -0.84 6.28 -18.93
C PRO A 367 -0.95 4.76 -19.09
N ASP A 368 -2.04 4.16 -18.64
CA ASP A 368 -2.41 2.76 -18.79
C ASP A 368 -3.05 2.44 -20.15
N HIS A 369 -3.29 3.43 -21.00
CA HIS A 369 -3.73 3.26 -22.39
C HIS A 369 -2.71 3.75 -23.40
N THR A 370 -1.62 4.38 -22.96
CA THR A 370 -0.63 5.04 -23.83
C THR A 370 0.81 4.58 -23.58
N GLY A 371 1.00 3.63 -22.67
CA GLY A 371 2.30 3.30 -22.10
C GLY A 371 3.35 2.82 -23.10
N VAL A 372 2.98 2.04 -24.11
CA VAL A 372 3.92 1.53 -25.13
C VAL A 372 4.10 2.46 -26.33
N LEU A 373 3.29 3.52 -26.46
CA LEU A 373 3.23 4.33 -27.68
C LEU A 373 4.57 4.92 -28.10
N GLY A 374 5.38 5.42 -27.15
CA GLY A 374 6.70 5.98 -27.46
C GLY A 374 7.59 4.99 -28.20
N LYS A 375 7.66 3.75 -27.68
CA LYS A 375 8.43 2.67 -28.31
C LYS A 375 7.87 2.27 -29.67
N LEU A 376 6.55 2.26 -29.85
CA LEU A 376 5.94 1.96 -31.15
C LEU A 376 6.24 3.05 -32.18
N LEU A 377 6.23 4.32 -31.78
CA LEU A 377 6.56 5.43 -32.68
C LEU A 377 8.01 5.38 -33.16
N ASP A 378 8.93 4.93 -32.29
CA ASP A 378 10.34 4.70 -32.61
C ASP A 378 10.52 3.49 -33.54
N LEU A 379 9.86 2.36 -33.23
CA LEU A 379 9.98 1.11 -33.98
C LEU A 379 9.27 1.15 -35.35
N TYR A 380 8.19 1.92 -35.46
CA TYR A 380 7.40 2.04 -36.68
C TYR A 380 7.35 3.52 -37.10
N PRO A 381 8.35 4.04 -37.83
CA PRO A 381 8.45 5.47 -38.16
C PRO A 381 7.30 6.05 -39.00
N ASN A 382 6.46 5.21 -39.59
CA ASN A 382 5.32 5.64 -40.40
C ASN A 382 3.96 5.36 -39.75
N ILE A 383 3.90 4.68 -38.60
CA ILE A 383 2.62 4.34 -37.97
C ILE A 383 1.86 5.61 -37.58
N LYS A 384 0.55 5.62 -37.82
CA LYS A 384 -0.33 6.70 -37.36
C LYS A 384 -1.01 6.29 -36.06
N VAL A 385 -1.35 7.28 -35.24
CA VAL A 385 -2.11 7.08 -34.01
C VAL A 385 -3.40 7.87 -34.11
N ALA A 386 -4.54 7.20 -34.00
CA ALA A 386 -5.85 7.83 -34.03
C ALA A 386 -6.49 7.89 -32.66
N TYR A 387 -7.12 9.02 -32.35
CA TYR A 387 -7.85 9.28 -31.12
C TYR A 387 -8.91 10.35 -31.38
N HIS A 388 -9.84 10.55 -30.44
CA HIS A 388 -10.90 11.53 -30.60
C HIS A 388 -10.40 12.98 -30.53
N GLU A 389 -10.96 13.89 -31.33
CA GLU A 389 -10.54 15.30 -31.39
C GLU A 389 -10.49 16.00 -30.02
N LYS A 390 -11.38 15.61 -29.09
CA LYS A 390 -11.39 16.14 -27.71
C LYS A 390 -10.22 15.66 -26.83
N GLU A 391 -9.52 14.60 -27.22
CA GLU A 391 -8.30 14.12 -26.54
C GLU A 391 -7.03 14.80 -27.07
N GLU A 392 -7.10 15.51 -28.20
CA GLU A 392 -5.95 16.20 -28.83
C GLU A 392 -5.20 17.13 -27.87
N PRO A 393 -5.86 17.96 -27.04
CA PRO A 393 -5.15 18.84 -26.12
C PRO A 393 -4.27 18.09 -25.12
N PHE A 394 -4.56 16.83 -24.82
CA PHE A 394 -3.83 16.02 -23.83
C PHE A 394 -2.77 15.15 -24.52
N LEU A 395 -3.17 14.43 -25.57
CA LEU A 395 -2.32 13.47 -26.28
C LEU A 395 -1.26 14.12 -27.17
N SER A 396 -1.55 15.29 -27.75
CA SER A 396 -0.62 16.04 -28.60
C SER A 396 -0.33 17.44 -28.05
N GLY A 397 -1.29 18.06 -27.36
CA GLY A 397 -1.17 19.42 -26.82
C GLY A 397 -0.48 19.52 -25.46
N GLY A 398 -0.18 18.40 -24.79
CA GLY A 398 0.52 18.37 -23.50
C GLY A 398 -0.25 18.93 -22.30
N LYS A 399 -1.58 19.13 -22.42
CA LYS A 399 -2.42 19.45 -21.26
C LYS A 399 -2.51 18.24 -20.33
N SER A 400 -2.63 18.52 -19.03
CA SER A 400 -2.89 17.50 -18.01
C SER A 400 -4.39 17.30 -17.80
N TYR A 401 -4.84 16.06 -17.66
CA TYR A 401 -6.23 15.74 -17.26
C TYR A 401 -6.60 16.32 -15.88
N ALA A 402 -5.63 16.64 -15.02
CA ALA A 402 -5.88 17.33 -13.75
C ALA A 402 -6.53 18.73 -13.95
N SER A 403 -6.36 19.32 -15.14
CA SER A 403 -6.96 20.60 -15.53
C SER A 403 -8.44 20.50 -15.91
N VAL A 404 -8.96 19.28 -16.12
CA VAL A 404 -10.37 19.06 -16.48
C VAL A 404 -11.25 19.28 -15.24
N PRO A 405 -12.30 20.14 -15.30
CA PRO A 405 -13.24 20.30 -14.20
C PRO A 405 -14.02 19.00 -13.99
N GLY A 406 -14.15 18.58 -12.74
CA GLY A 406 -14.94 17.40 -12.36
C GLY A 406 -16.27 17.79 -11.74
N ASP A 407 -17.32 16.99 -11.98
CA ASP A 407 -18.64 17.19 -11.37
C ASP A 407 -18.76 16.62 -9.94
N ASN A 408 -17.75 15.89 -9.45
CA ASN A 408 -17.77 15.25 -8.14
C ASN A 408 -16.57 15.67 -7.28
N LEU A 409 -16.82 15.81 -5.97
CA LEU A 409 -15.85 16.28 -4.97
C LEU A 409 -14.66 15.31 -4.83
N GLN A 410 -14.91 14.01 -4.96
CA GLN A 410 -13.88 12.96 -4.84
C GLN A 410 -12.83 13.09 -5.95
N PHE A 411 -13.25 13.18 -7.21
CA PHE A 411 -12.37 13.43 -8.36
C PHE A 411 -11.60 14.74 -8.21
N ASN A 412 -12.27 15.82 -7.81
CA ASN A 412 -11.63 17.13 -7.65
C ASN A 412 -10.57 17.18 -6.54
N ILE A 413 -10.67 16.31 -5.53
CA ILE A 413 -9.66 16.12 -4.48
C ILE A 413 -8.55 15.19 -4.99
N LEU A 414 -8.91 14.02 -5.54
CA LEU A 414 -7.98 12.98 -5.98
C LEU A 414 -7.10 13.40 -7.17
N LYS A 415 -7.63 14.23 -8.08
CA LYS A 415 -6.86 14.74 -9.24
C LYS A 415 -5.74 15.71 -8.84
N ARG A 416 -5.85 16.38 -7.69
CA ARG A 416 -4.79 17.26 -7.15
C ARG A 416 -3.68 16.46 -6.45
N LEU A 417 -3.96 15.20 -6.16
CA LEU A 417 -3.07 14.27 -5.46
C LEU A 417 -2.42 13.25 -6.41
N SER A 418 -2.96 13.10 -7.63
CA SER A 418 -2.36 12.26 -8.66
C SER A 418 -1.15 12.97 -9.26
N PRO A 419 0.04 12.37 -9.25
CA PRO A 419 1.19 12.93 -9.95
C PRO A 419 0.82 13.11 -11.43
N SER A 420 1.29 14.19 -12.04
CA SER A 420 1.17 14.37 -13.49
C SER A 420 2.05 13.33 -14.17
N VAL A 421 1.49 12.13 -14.36
CA VAL A 421 2.15 11.10 -15.17
C VAL A 421 1.96 11.55 -16.60
N ASN A 422 3.02 12.09 -17.18
CA ASN A 422 3.00 12.53 -18.56
C ASN A 422 2.71 11.31 -19.44
N SER A 423 1.59 11.34 -20.16
CA SER A 423 1.34 10.44 -21.27
C SER A 423 2.41 10.66 -22.36
N THR A 424 2.66 9.64 -23.18
CA THR A 424 3.52 9.83 -24.35
C THR A 424 2.87 10.87 -25.25
N LEU A 425 3.57 11.98 -25.51
CA LEU A 425 3.09 12.98 -26.47
C LEU A 425 3.19 12.43 -27.88
N ILE A 426 2.06 12.43 -28.59
CA ILE A 426 1.96 12.04 -29.97
C ILE A 426 2.31 13.26 -30.83
N PRO A 427 3.29 13.19 -31.75
CA PRO A 427 3.55 14.29 -32.66
C PRO A 427 2.31 14.55 -33.55
N SER A 428 1.93 15.81 -33.76
CA SER A 428 0.75 16.16 -34.59
C SER A 428 0.85 15.61 -36.02
N SER A 429 2.05 15.42 -36.55
CA SER A 429 2.28 14.78 -37.87
C SER A 429 1.93 13.28 -37.90
N ARG A 430 1.85 12.63 -36.73
CA ARG A 430 1.50 11.22 -36.53
C ARG A 430 0.07 11.02 -36.05
N ALA A 431 -0.58 12.09 -35.59
CA ALA A 431 -1.94 12.08 -35.08
C ALA A 431 -3.00 12.05 -36.19
N LEU A 432 -4.07 11.30 -35.95
CA LEU A 432 -5.29 11.31 -36.75
C LEU A 432 -6.50 11.49 -35.83
N LEU A 433 -7.47 12.33 -36.21
CA LEU A 433 -8.56 12.72 -35.31
C LEU A 433 -9.88 12.08 -35.71
N LEU A 434 -10.44 11.26 -34.81
CA LEU A 434 -11.83 10.81 -34.87
C LEU A 434 -12.74 11.99 -34.48
N LYS A 435 -13.77 12.27 -35.27
CA LYS A 435 -14.60 13.47 -35.12
C LYS A 435 -16.07 13.14 -34.86
N GLY A 436 -16.74 13.96 -34.05
CA GLY A 436 -18.16 13.79 -33.77
C GLY A 436 -18.50 12.57 -32.90
N GLN A 437 -19.78 12.20 -32.87
CA GLN A 437 -20.30 11.21 -31.91
C GLN A 437 -19.94 9.77 -32.29
N SER A 438 -20.05 9.40 -33.56
CA SER A 438 -19.69 8.07 -34.02
C SER A 438 -19.33 8.09 -35.51
N GLY A 439 -18.64 7.06 -35.95
CA GLY A 439 -18.26 6.91 -37.36
C GLY A 439 -17.52 5.60 -37.62
N ASP A 440 -17.34 5.30 -38.89
CA ASP A 440 -16.49 4.19 -39.31
C ASP A 440 -15.02 4.61 -39.25
N VAL A 441 -14.16 3.76 -38.69
CA VAL A 441 -12.72 4.07 -38.60
C VAL A 441 -12.09 4.23 -39.99
N SER A 442 -12.61 3.56 -41.03
CA SER A 442 -12.13 3.72 -42.41
C SER A 442 -12.48 5.08 -43.02
N ASP A 443 -13.58 5.70 -42.60
CA ASP A 443 -14.07 6.97 -43.15
C ASP A 443 -13.23 8.18 -42.68
N VAL A 444 -12.49 8.03 -41.58
CA VAL A 444 -11.73 9.13 -40.98
C VAL A 444 -10.42 9.40 -41.74
N PHE A 445 -9.95 8.47 -42.57
CA PHE A 445 -8.61 8.56 -43.14
C PHE A 445 -8.56 8.26 -44.65
N THR A 446 -8.00 9.19 -45.43
CA THR A 446 -7.50 8.91 -46.80
C THR A 446 -6.37 7.86 -46.80
N TYR A 447 -5.79 7.59 -45.63
CA TYR A 447 -4.70 6.65 -45.35
C TYR A 447 -5.17 5.20 -45.16
N ALA A 448 -6.48 4.96 -44.96
CA ALA A 448 -7.01 3.66 -44.54
C ALA A 448 -7.64 2.84 -45.67
N ASN A 449 -7.20 3.02 -46.93
CA ASN A 449 -7.71 2.25 -48.07
C ASN A 449 -7.58 0.70 -47.91
N TRP A 450 -6.78 0.25 -46.96
CA TRP A 450 -6.59 -1.16 -46.60
C TRP A 450 -7.62 -1.69 -45.58
N LEU A 451 -8.30 -0.80 -44.83
CA LEU A 451 -9.31 -1.15 -43.83
C LEU A 451 -10.69 -1.17 -44.52
N PRO A 452 -11.35 -2.33 -44.63
CA PRO A 452 -12.67 -2.41 -45.22
C PRO A 452 -13.70 -1.63 -44.39
N LYS A 453 -14.65 -1.00 -45.09
CA LYS A 453 -15.76 -0.31 -44.45
C LYS A 453 -16.63 -1.30 -43.68
N GLY A 454 -17.04 -0.92 -42.47
CA GLY A 454 -17.90 -1.69 -41.59
C GLY A 454 -17.19 -2.67 -40.67
N VAL A 455 -15.85 -2.66 -40.61
CA VAL A 455 -15.08 -3.54 -39.70
C VAL A 455 -15.07 -2.98 -38.28
N LEU A 456 -14.68 -1.71 -38.11
CA LEU A 456 -14.62 -1.03 -36.82
C LEU A 456 -15.34 0.32 -36.89
N GLU A 457 -16.26 0.52 -35.97
CA GLU A 457 -16.86 1.84 -35.69
C GLU A 457 -16.30 2.39 -34.38
N TYR A 458 -16.12 3.71 -34.28
CA TYR A 458 -15.88 4.39 -33.02
C TYR A 458 -17.15 5.05 -32.51
N HIS A 459 -17.31 5.09 -31.19
CA HIS A 459 -18.43 5.74 -30.50
C HIS A 459 -17.87 6.57 -29.35
N ALA A 460 -18.17 7.87 -29.31
CA ALA A 460 -17.73 8.77 -28.26
C ALA A 460 -18.48 8.48 -26.97
N VAL A 461 -17.72 8.22 -25.90
CA VAL A 461 -18.21 7.81 -24.58
C VAL A 461 -17.61 8.69 -23.49
N PRO A 462 -17.89 10.01 -23.51
CA PRO A 462 -17.30 10.97 -22.59
C PRO A 462 -17.71 10.70 -21.14
N GLY A 463 -16.91 11.22 -20.21
CA GLY A 463 -17.20 11.25 -18.77
C GLY A 463 -16.08 10.68 -17.91
N HIS A 464 -15.32 9.72 -18.42
CA HIS A 464 -14.05 9.33 -17.81
C HIS A 464 -12.95 10.31 -18.19
N THR A 465 -12.80 10.55 -19.50
CA THR A 465 -12.12 11.72 -20.08
C THR A 465 -13.06 12.47 -21.04
N PRO A 466 -12.74 13.72 -21.44
CA PRO A 466 -13.60 14.52 -22.32
C PRO A 466 -13.89 13.90 -23.70
N GLY A 467 -12.96 13.10 -24.22
CA GLY A 467 -13.02 12.50 -25.55
C GLY A 467 -12.80 10.99 -25.57
N GLN A 468 -13.04 10.28 -24.46
CA GLN A 468 -12.96 8.81 -24.47
C GLN A 468 -13.82 8.22 -25.59
N VAL A 469 -13.30 7.20 -26.28
CA VAL A 469 -14.03 6.43 -27.30
C VAL A 469 -14.05 4.94 -27.00
N ALA A 470 -15.14 4.30 -27.40
CA ALA A 470 -15.27 2.85 -27.49
C ALA A 470 -15.21 2.42 -28.95
N PHE A 471 -14.73 1.20 -29.21
CA PHE A 471 -14.62 0.64 -30.55
C PHE A 471 -15.54 -0.56 -30.71
N TYR A 472 -16.41 -0.52 -31.72
CA TYR A 472 -17.36 -1.58 -32.03
C TYR A 472 -16.93 -2.37 -33.26
N HIS A 473 -16.57 -3.63 -33.04
CA HIS A 473 -16.25 -4.59 -34.08
C HIS A 473 -17.53 -5.32 -34.53
N LYS A 474 -18.09 -4.89 -35.66
CA LYS A 474 -19.46 -5.25 -36.07
C LYS A 474 -19.62 -6.73 -36.37
N SER A 475 -18.64 -7.35 -37.01
CA SER A 475 -18.72 -8.74 -37.47
C SER A 475 -18.84 -9.74 -36.32
N THR A 476 -18.20 -9.46 -35.18
CA THR A 476 -18.27 -10.30 -33.98
C THR A 476 -19.30 -9.81 -32.97
N GLY A 477 -19.79 -8.57 -33.12
CA GLY A 477 -20.63 -7.93 -32.12
C GLY A 477 -19.87 -7.57 -30.84
N SER A 478 -18.57 -7.29 -30.94
CA SER A 478 -17.69 -7.03 -29.80
C SER A 478 -17.48 -5.53 -29.61
N VAL A 479 -17.64 -5.02 -28.39
CA VAL A 479 -17.37 -3.61 -28.05
C VAL A 479 -16.18 -3.54 -27.11
N ILE A 480 -15.08 -2.93 -27.55
CA ILE A 480 -13.98 -2.54 -26.67
C ILE A 480 -14.40 -1.23 -26.01
N ALA A 481 -14.82 -1.32 -24.74
CA ALA A 481 -15.59 -0.28 -24.06
C ALA A 481 -14.73 0.75 -23.33
N ALA A 482 -13.40 0.63 -23.42
CA ALA A 482 -12.44 1.43 -22.67
C ALA A 482 -12.77 1.39 -21.16
N ASP A 483 -12.68 2.56 -20.51
CA ASP A 483 -12.99 2.77 -19.09
C ASP A 483 -14.46 3.10 -18.84
N SER A 484 -15.35 2.88 -19.82
CA SER A 484 -16.79 3.08 -19.61
C SER A 484 -17.38 2.08 -18.61
N PHE A 485 -16.78 0.90 -18.46
CA PHE A 485 -17.17 -0.13 -17.50
C PHE A 485 -15.92 -0.64 -16.77
N THR A 486 -16.10 -1.20 -15.57
CA THR A 486 -15.03 -1.97 -14.89
C THR A 486 -15.61 -3.24 -14.27
N HIS A 487 -14.83 -4.31 -14.24
CA HIS A 487 -15.22 -5.52 -13.51
C HIS A 487 -14.77 -5.41 -12.04
N ILE A 488 -15.68 -5.50 -11.07
CA ILE A 488 -15.39 -5.21 -9.65
C ILE A 488 -14.29 -6.13 -9.06
N SER A 489 -14.16 -7.36 -9.59
CA SER A 489 -13.12 -8.30 -9.14
C SER A 489 -11.69 -7.90 -9.54
N ALA A 490 -11.53 -6.96 -10.48
CA ALA A 490 -10.23 -6.49 -10.98
C ALA A 490 -9.62 -5.37 -10.12
N TRP A 491 -10.44 -4.60 -9.40
CA TRP A 491 -9.98 -3.43 -8.63
C TRP A 491 -9.81 -3.72 -7.14
N TRP A 492 -10.53 -4.70 -6.58
CA TRP A 492 -10.48 -5.00 -5.15
C TRP A 492 -10.47 -6.52 -4.90
N PRO A 493 -9.29 -7.17 -4.80
CA PRO A 493 -9.16 -8.62 -4.63
C PRO A 493 -9.69 -9.12 -3.27
N PHE A 494 -10.10 -8.20 -2.39
CA PHE A 494 -10.72 -8.49 -1.09
C PHE A 494 -12.23 -8.23 -1.07
N SER A 495 -12.85 -7.83 -2.20
CA SER A 495 -14.30 -7.63 -2.24
C SER A 495 -14.96 -8.96 -2.58
N ASN A 496 -15.93 -9.36 -1.77
CA ASN A 496 -16.81 -10.48 -2.11
C ASN A 496 -17.90 -10.06 -3.12
N VAL A 497 -17.81 -8.84 -3.68
CA VAL A 497 -18.75 -8.28 -4.64
C VAL A 497 -18.27 -8.64 -6.05
N LYS A 498 -18.91 -9.64 -6.66
CA LYS A 498 -18.73 -9.93 -8.08
C LYS A 498 -19.75 -9.10 -8.86
N GLY A 499 -19.32 -8.36 -9.88
CA GLY A 499 -20.25 -7.58 -10.69
C GLY A 499 -19.60 -6.53 -11.60
N ILE A 500 -20.46 -5.82 -12.32
CA ILE A 500 -20.13 -4.68 -13.17
C ILE A 500 -20.18 -3.43 -12.31
N SER A 501 -19.19 -2.55 -12.41
CA SER A 501 -19.19 -1.23 -11.78
C SER A 501 -19.23 -0.13 -12.81
N LEU A 502 -19.65 1.06 -12.36
CA LEU A 502 -19.34 2.31 -13.04
C LEU A 502 -17.84 2.35 -13.34
N GLY A 503 -17.48 2.78 -14.55
CA GLY A 503 -16.11 3.04 -14.93
C GLY A 503 -15.40 3.91 -13.90
N SER A 504 -14.41 3.33 -13.21
CA SER A 504 -13.44 4.00 -12.34
C SER A 504 -14.02 5.18 -11.52
N PRO A 505 -14.91 4.95 -10.52
CA PRO A 505 -15.60 6.02 -9.80
C PRO A 505 -14.73 7.00 -8.98
N PRO A 506 -13.43 6.78 -8.68
CA PRO A 506 -12.59 7.87 -8.17
C PRO A 506 -12.00 8.78 -9.27
N PHE A 507 -12.06 8.38 -10.55
CA PHE A 507 -11.26 8.99 -11.65
C PHE A 507 -12.07 9.48 -12.85
N SER A 508 -13.40 9.51 -12.76
CA SER A 508 -14.25 10.06 -13.83
C SER A 508 -14.49 11.56 -13.65
N ASN A 509 -14.30 12.34 -14.72
CA ASN A 509 -14.54 13.77 -14.72
C ASN A 509 -16.04 14.13 -14.70
N SER A 510 -16.92 13.25 -15.21
CA SER A 510 -18.36 13.36 -15.03
C SER A 510 -19.09 12.03 -14.88
N VAL A 511 -19.67 11.78 -13.71
CA VAL A 511 -20.45 10.56 -13.44
C VAL A 511 -21.73 10.51 -14.27
N GLU A 512 -22.37 11.66 -14.47
CA GLU A 512 -23.59 11.76 -15.30
C GLU A 512 -23.29 11.39 -16.76
N MET A 513 -22.20 11.94 -17.33
CA MET A 513 -21.79 11.61 -18.69
C MET A 513 -21.40 10.14 -18.84
N VAL A 514 -20.70 9.55 -17.87
CA VAL A 514 -20.38 8.11 -17.89
C VAL A 514 -21.67 7.28 -17.98
N LYS A 515 -22.68 7.59 -17.16
CA LYS A 515 -23.97 6.87 -17.22
C LYS A 515 -24.65 7.00 -18.59
N GLY A 516 -24.67 8.21 -19.16
CA GLY A 516 -25.21 8.42 -20.51
C GLY A 516 -24.44 7.63 -21.58
N SER A 517 -23.12 7.61 -21.49
CA SER A 517 -22.25 6.82 -22.37
C SER A 517 -22.51 5.31 -22.25
N GLN A 518 -22.67 4.80 -21.03
CA GLN A 518 -23.02 3.40 -20.79
C GLN A 518 -24.40 3.02 -21.37
N GLN A 519 -25.39 3.92 -21.25
CA GLN A 519 -26.72 3.75 -21.85
C GLN A 519 -26.65 3.67 -23.37
N ASN A 520 -25.90 4.57 -24.01
CA ASN A 520 -25.72 4.57 -25.46
C ASN A 520 -25.03 3.28 -25.94
N LEU A 521 -23.99 2.83 -25.23
CA LEU A 521 -23.31 1.59 -25.54
C LEU A 521 -24.23 0.37 -25.39
N ALA A 522 -25.03 0.31 -24.32
CA ALA A 522 -25.89 -0.83 -24.02
C ALA A 522 -26.97 -1.09 -25.09
N VAL A 523 -27.35 -0.07 -25.86
CA VAL A 523 -28.38 -0.16 -26.91
C VAL A 523 -27.81 -0.35 -28.32
N LEU A 524 -26.48 -0.46 -28.49
CA LEU A 524 -25.87 -0.67 -29.79
C LEU A 524 -26.37 -1.98 -30.45
N PRO A 525 -26.93 -1.91 -31.67
CA PRO A 525 -27.54 -3.06 -32.32
C PRO A 525 -26.50 -4.11 -32.67
N GLY A 526 -26.84 -5.40 -32.49
CA GLY A 526 -25.94 -6.51 -32.82
C GLY A 526 -24.83 -6.76 -31.80
N THR A 527 -24.77 -6.00 -30.70
CA THR A 527 -23.76 -6.21 -29.64
C THR A 527 -24.00 -7.50 -28.88
N ARG A 528 -22.92 -8.27 -28.68
CA ARG A 528 -22.89 -9.55 -27.98
C ARG A 528 -22.07 -9.48 -26.70
N THR A 529 -20.89 -8.87 -26.77
CA THR A 529 -19.92 -8.85 -25.68
C THR A 529 -19.24 -7.48 -25.58
N PHE A 530 -19.08 -7.00 -24.36
CA PHE A 530 -18.32 -5.81 -24.01
C PHE A 530 -17.01 -6.20 -23.37
N PHE A 531 -15.93 -5.54 -23.75
CA PHE A 531 -14.58 -5.75 -23.24
C PHE A 531 -14.11 -4.45 -22.60
N PRO A 532 -14.27 -4.30 -21.28
CA PRO A 532 -13.68 -3.20 -20.53
C PRO A 532 -12.16 -3.27 -20.55
N SER A 533 -11.49 -2.12 -20.43
CA SER A 533 -10.02 -2.10 -20.33
C SER A 533 -9.51 -2.70 -19.04
N HIS A 534 -10.30 -2.60 -17.96
CA HIS A 534 -10.02 -3.24 -16.68
C HIS A 534 -10.90 -4.47 -16.43
N ASP A 535 -10.70 -5.49 -17.25
CA ASP A 535 -11.37 -6.78 -17.14
C ASP A 535 -10.36 -7.91 -16.86
N ALA A 536 -10.62 -8.70 -15.82
CA ALA A 536 -9.86 -9.92 -15.53
C ALA A 536 -10.51 -11.16 -16.18
N GLY A 537 -11.69 -11.00 -16.78
CA GLY A 537 -12.45 -12.04 -17.47
C GLY A 537 -12.38 -11.90 -19.00
N ASN A 538 -13.14 -12.76 -19.69
CA ASN A 538 -13.22 -12.79 -21.16
C ASN A 538 -14.38 -11.92 -21.69
N GLY A 539 -14.54 -10.72 -21.15
CA GLY A 539 -15.63 -9.81 -21.50
C GLY A 539 -16.95 -10.06 -20.75
N ILE A 540 -17.85 -9.10 -20.88
CA ILE A 540 -19.16 -9.03 -20.22
C ILE A 540 -20.25 -9.16 -21.27
N SER A 541 -21.23 -10.04 -21.04
CA SER A 541 -22.35 -10.21 -21.99
C SER A 541 -23.18 -8.94 -22.13
N ALA A 542 -23.69 -8.67 -23.34
CA ALA A 542 -24.59 -7.53 -23.59
C ALA A 542 -25.86 -7.57 -22.72
N LYS A 543 -26.33 -8.77 -22.37
CA LYS A 543 -27.45 -8.94 -21.42
C LYS A 543 -27.10 -8.38 -20.04
N ALA A 544 -25.95 -8.77 -19.49
CA ALA A 544 -25.51 -8.30 -18.17
C ALA A 544 -25.27 -6.79 -18.14
N ILE A 545 -24.73 -6.20 -19.22
CA ILE A 545 -24.57 -4.74 -19.33
C ILE A 545 -25.94 -4.04 -19.34
N LYS A 546 -26.93 -4.55 -20.08
CA LYS A 546 -28.29 -3.99 -20.07
C LYS A 546 -28.94 -4.07 -18.69
N GLU A 547 -28.81 -5.20 -18.01
CA GLU A 547 -29.32 -5.36 -16.64
C GLU A 547 -28.65 -4.38 -15.67
N PHE A 548 -27.33 -4.19 -15.79
CA PHE A 548 -26.58 -3.22 -14.97
C PHE A 548 -27.01 -1.77 -15.21
N VAL A 549 -27.17 -1.36 -16.48
CA VAL A 549 -27.51 0.02 -16.83
C VAL A 549 -28.96 0.39 -16.46
N MET A 550 -29.86 -0.60 -16.38
CA MET A 550 -31.26 -0.42 -16.02
C MET A 550 -31.51 -0.42 -14.50
N ALA A 551 -30.57 -0.93 -13.71
CA ALA A 551 -30.61 -0.96 -12.24
C ALA A 551 -30.09 0.35 -11.63
#